data_AF-Q97YB9-F1
#
_entry.id   AF-Q97YB9-F1
#
_cell.length_a   1.000
_cell.length_b   1.000
_cell.length_c   1.000
_cell.angle_alpha   90.00
_cell.angle_beta   90.00
_cell.angle_gamma   90.00
#
_symmetry.space_group_name_H-M   'P 1'
#
loop_
_entity.id
_entity.type
_entity.pdbx_description
1 polymer ?
#
loop_
_entity_poly.entity_id
_entity_poly.type
_entity_poly.pdbx_seq_one_letter_code
_entity_poly.pdbx_strand_id
1 'polypeptide(L)'
;MHGNADVKFGNESVFDLARGSSTNDELLNICMIRSGFKKFEEEKEIQNTDGFFIADTSVYIKLGNRLGYLTKDRLLASKSVYNELSERTKLTQMGKEIIVFYLGMYSYRHLHKSPPVSEYNKSGDIPLIEETRKIKENIPEKVTLITADRQLKQRARTLGVNVIFLNTLKSDSGNMSELLLCASNRREYMEKYDYARRDLTITINDKEVIKIESDPTKEGFSRIKTLNKEFNYAKLIEKLYEMI
;
A
#
# COMPACT_ATOMS: atom_id res chain seq x y z
N MET A 1 23.04 15.80 17.29
CA MET A 1 22.69 14.40 17.64
C MET A 1 23.69 13.47 16.97
N HIS A 2 24.61 12.90 17.75
CA HIS A 2 25.55 11.87 17.31
C HIS A 2 25.02 10.50 17.75
N GLY A 3 24.85 9.58 16.81
CA GLY A 3 24.36 8.23 17.08
C GLY A 3 23.74 7.58 15.84
N ASN A 4 23.83 6.25 15.76
CA ASN A 4 23.25 5.47 14.67
C ASN A 4 21.77 5.28 14.95
N ALA A 5 20.91 5.81 14.07
CA ALA A 5 19.47 5.60 14.14
C ALA A 5 19.09 4.33 13.38
N ASP A 6 18.08 3.60 13.86
CA ASP A 6 17.56 2.41 13.18
C ASP A 6 16.07 2.27 13.46
N VAL A 7 15.36 1.62 12.53
CA VAL A 7 13.94 1.29 12.65
C VAL A 7 13.84 -0.21 12.88
N LYS A 8 13.24 -0.63 13.99
CA LYS A 8 13.24 -2.03 14.42
C LYS A 8 11.84 -2.58 14.69
N PHE A 9 11.71 -3.88 14.46
CA PHE A 9 10.70 -4.72 15.09
C PHE A 9 11.38 -5.55 16.18
N GLY A 10 11.30 -5.09 17.43
CA GLY A 10 12.08 -5.64 18.54
C GLY A 10 13.57 -5.58 18.23
N ASN A 11 14.21 -6.72 17.96
CA ASN A 11 15.64 -6.78 17.69
C ASN A 11 16.00 -6.77 16.19
N GLU A 12 15.01 -6.80 15.29
CA GLU A 12 15.24 -6.92 13.86
C GLU A 12 15.14 -5.55 13.18
N SER A 13 16.19 -5.14 12.45
CA SER A 13 16.14 -3.91 11.64
C SER A 13 15.20 -4.11 10.45
N VAL A 14 14.30 -3.14 10.24
CA VAL A 14 13.43 -3.07 9.06
C VAL A 14 14.26 -3.04 7.78
N PHE A 15 15.43 -2.41 7.80
CA PHE A 15 16.31 -2.31 6.63
C PHE A 15 17.03 -3.62 6.31
N ASP A 16 17.36 -4.41 7.32
CA ASP A 16 17.94 -5.74 7.11
C ASP A 16 16.87 -6.72 6.59
N LEU A 17 15.68 -6.65 7.17
CA LEU A 17 14.50 -7.39 6.69
C LEU A 17 14.12 -7.01 5.25
N ALA A 18 14.33 -5.75 4.87
CA ALA A 18 14.13 -5.25 3.50
C ALA A 18 15.17 -5.77 2.49
N ARG A 19 16.42 -5.99 2.92
CA ARG A 19 17.54 -6.44 2.08
C ARG A 19 17.65 -7.95 1.97
N GLY A 20 17.19 -8.69 2.98
CA GLY A 20 17.14 -10.15 2.96
C GLY A 20 16.03 -10.69 2.07
N SER A 21 16.33 -11.68 1.23
CA SER A 21 15.34 -12.45 0.46
C SER A 21 14.52 -13.42 1.32
N SER A 22 14.68 -13.38 2.65
CA SER A 22 14.25 -14.43 3.58
C SER A 22 13.12 -14.01 4.53
N THR A 23 12.59 -12.79 4.44
CA THR A 23 11.39 -12.48 5.22
C THR A 23 10.18 -13.12 4.55
N ASN A 24 9.70 -14.22 5.12
CA ASN A 24 8.33 -14.72 4.96
C ASN A 24 7.26 -13.71 5.46
N ASP A 25 7.63 -12.44 5.62
CA ASP A 25 6.79 -11.37 6.11
C ASP A 25 6.13 -10.64 4.93
N GLU A 26 4.98 -11.17 4.55
CA GLU A 26 4.19 -10.68 3.44
C GLU A 26 3.79 -9.21 3.62
N LEU A 27 3.41 -8.79 4.84
CA LEU A 27 3.03 -7.40 5.08
C LEU A 27 4.21 -6.47 4.91
N LEU A 28 5.39 -6.79 5.47
CA LEU A 28 6.55 -5.93 5.30
C LEU A 28 6.91 -5.81 3.81
N ASN A 29 6.82 -6.90 3.04
CA ASN A 29 7.04 -6.82 1.60
C ASN A 29 6.02 -5.89 0.91
N ILE A 30 4.74 -5.94 1.30
CA ILE A 30 3.72 -4.99 0.82
C ILE A 30 4.09 -3.55 1.21
N CYS A 31 4.49 -3.31 2.45
CA CYS A 31 4.89 -1.99 2.93
C CYS A 31 6.12 -1.44 2.19
N MET A 32 7.07 -2.30 1.83
CA MET A 32 8.23 -1.95 1.02
C MET A 32 7.85 -1.56 -0.41
N ILE A 33 6.87 -2.26 -1.01
CA ILE A 33 6.35 -1.90 -2.35
C ILE A 33 5.60 -0.57 -2.29
N ARG A 34 4.73 -0.44 -1.29
CA ARG A 34 3.84 0.70 -1.06
C ARG A 34 4.57 2.00 -0.78
N SER A 35 5.61 1.94 0.06
CA SER A 35 6.51 3.07 0.33
C SER A 35 7.44 3.38 -0.82
N GLY A 36 7.67 2.41 -1.72
CA GLY A 36 8.51 2.58 -2.89
C GLY A 36 9.96 2.19 -2.75
N PHE A 37 10.36 1.61 -1.62
CA PHE A 37 11.66 0.97 -1.53
C PHE A 37 11.77 -0.26 -2.46
N LYS A 38 10.62 -0.84 -2.85
CA LYS A 38 10.48 -1.71 -4.02
C LYS A 38 9.49 -1.08 -5.00
N LYS A 39 9.84 -0.94 -6.28
CA LYS A 39 8.96 -0.38 -7.31
C LYS A 39 8.75 -1.37 -8.43
N PHE A 40 7.57 -1.35 -9.03
CA PHE A 40 7.36 -2.08 -10.27
C PHE A 40 8.04 -1.33 -11.42
N GLU A 41 8.74 -2.05 -12.29
CA GLU A 41 9.32 -1.46 -13.50
C GLU A 41 8.24 -0.81 -14.38
N GLU A 42 7.05 -1.42 -14.36
CA GLU A 42 5.88 -0.99 -15.12
C GLU A 42 5.27 0.33 -14.59
N GLU A 43 5.74 0.88 -13.45
CA GLU A 43 5.35 2.22 -12.99
C GLU A 43 5.71 3.31 -14.01
N LYS A 44 6.81 3.14 -14.76
CA LYS A 44 7.18 4.05 -15.85
C LYS A 44 6.19 3.98 -17.01
N GLU A 45 5.63 2.80 -17.28
CA GLU A 45 4.58 2.61 -18.30
C GLU A 45 3.31 3.36 -17.89
N ILE A 46 2.92 3.32 -16.60
CA ILE A 46 1.79 4.10 -16.08
C ILE A 46 1.98 5.59 -16.34
N GLN A 47 3.15 6.14 -15.98
CA GLN A 47 3.44 7.57 -16.11
C GLN A 47 3.44 8.07 -17.57
N ASN A 48 3.83 7.21 -18.51
CA ASN A 48 3.95 7.50 -19.94
C ASN A 48 2.69 7.14 -20.74
N THR A 49 1.72 6.47 -20.13
CA THR A 49 0.47 6.11 -20.81
C THR A 49 -0.51 7.28 -20.79
N ASP A 50 -1.11 7.56 -21.95
CA ASP A 50 -2.16 8.56 -22.09
C ASP A 50 -3.56 7.97 -21.87
N GLY A 51 -4.49 8.85 -21.48
CA GLY A 51 -5.87 8.52 -21.18
C GLY A 51 -6.12 8.32 -19.68
N PHE A 52 -7.19 7.58 -19.38
CA PHE A 52 -7.65 7.29 -18.04
C PHE A 52 -7.21 5.90 -17.58
N PHE A 53 -7.10 5.75 -16.27
CA PHE A 53 -6.71 4.48 -15.64
C PHE A 53 -7.83 3.96 -14.77
N ILE A 54 -7.95 2.64 -14.72
CA ILE A 54 -8.69 1.93 -13.69
C ILE A 54 -7.69 0.98 -13.04
N ALA A 55 -7.71 0.88 -11.73
CA ALA A 55 -6.81 0.01 -10.99
C ALA A 55 -7.61 -1.05 -10.25
N ASP A 56 -7.07 -2.27 -10.22
CA ASP A 56 -7.57 -3.38 -9.42
C ASP A 56 -7.29 -3.18 -7.91
N THR A 57 -8.02 -3.87 -7.04
CA THR A 57 -7.87 -3.89 -5.57
C THR A 57 -6.41 -4.12 -5.16
N SER A 58 -5.75 -5.10 -5.77
CA SER A 58 -4.35 -5.43 -5.49
C SER A 58 -3.38 -4.25 -5.73
N VAL A 59 -3.72 -3.35 -6.65
CA VAL A 59 -2.91 -2.19 -6.99
C VAL A 59 -3.05 -1.09 -5.95
N TYR A 60 -4.25 -0.86 -5.41
CA TYR A 60 -4.46 0.07 -4.29
C TYR A 60 -3.69 -0.38 -3.04
N ILE A 61 -3.65 -1.68 -2.79
CA ILE A 61 -2.88 -2.26 -1.68
C ILE A 61 -1.38 -2.03 -1.88
N LYS A 62 -0.87 -2.43 -3.06
CA LYS A 62 0.57 -2.45 -3.36
C LYS A 62 1.18 -1.07 -3.62
N LEU A 63 0.51 -0.20 -4.38
CA LEU A 63 1.05 1.12 -4.75
C LEU A 63 0.58 2.24 -3.82
N GLY A 64 -0.53 2.05 -3.10
CA GLY A 64 -1.06 3.05 -2.18
C GLY A 64 -1.34 4.41 -2.82
N ASN A 65 -1.14 5.47 -2.04
CA ASN A 65 -1.37 6.85 -2.50
C ASN A 65 -0.44 7.26 -3.64
N ARG A 66 0.69 6.56 -3.83
CA ARG A 66 1.59 6.81 -4.97
C ARG A 66 0.89 6.64 -6.32
N LEU A 67 -0.16 5.81 -6.37
CA LEU A 67 -0.95 5.59 -7.58
C LEU A 67 -1.54 6.90 -8.16
N GLY A 68 -1.92 7.87 -7.33
CA GLY A 68 -2.39 9.18 -7.79
C GLY A 68 -1.32 9.94 -8.59
N TYR A 69 -0.11 10.02 -8.04
CA TYR A 69 1.04 10.64 -8.70
C TYR A 69 1.43 9.91 -10.00
N LEU A 70 1.42 8.56 -9.99
CA LEU A 70 1.76 7.76 -11.17
C LEU A 70 0.78 7.97 -12.32
N THR A 71 -0.52 8.08 -12.00
CA THR A 71 -1.58 8.27 -12.99
C THR A 71 -1.82 9.74 -13.36
N LYS A 72 -1.12 10.68 -12.70
CA LYS A 72 -1.30 12.13 -12.86
C LYS A 72 -2.75 12.55 -12.61
N ASP A 73 -3.35 12.00 -11.54
CA ASP A 73 -4.75 12.21 -11.14
C ASP A 73 -5.80 11.80 -12.19
N ARG A 74 -5.43 10.96 -13.18
CA ARG A 74 -6.33 10.39 -14.20
C ARG A 74 -6.86 9.00 -13.83
N LEU A 75 -6.80 8.66 -12.53
CA LEU A 75 -7.34 7.41 -12.02
C LEU A 75 -8.86 7.54 -11.82
N LEU A 76 -9.62 6.69 -12.49
CA LEU A 76 -11.07 6.60 -12.33
C LEU A 76 -11.41 5.71 -11.13
N ALA A 77 -12.42 6.11 -10.39
CA ALA A 77 -12.97 5.33 -9.28
C ALA A 77 -13.75 4.13 -9.83
N SER A 78 -13.23 2.91 -9.62
CA SER A 78 -13.99 1.67 -9.91
C SER A 78 -14.90 1.33 -8.75
N LYS A 79 -16.15 1.04 -9.07
CA LYS A 79 -17.14 0.57 -8.12
C LYS A 79 -16.90 -0.88 -7.69
N SER A 80 -16.51 -1.75 -8.62
CA SER A 80 -16.20 -3.16 -8.28
C SER A 80 -15.13 -3.24 -7.18
N VAL A 81 -14.09 -2.42 -7.31
CA VAL A 81 -12.99 -2.34 -6.34
C VAL A 81 -13.44 -1.76 -5.01
N TYR A 82 -14.27 -0.70 -5.02
CA TYR A 82 -14.84 -0.17 -3.79
C TYR A 82 -15.66 -1.23 -3.04
N ASN A 83 -16.51 -1.97 -3.76
CA ASN A 83 -17.34 -3.02 -3.18
C ASN A 83 -16.46 -4.10 -2.55
N GLU A 84 -15.43 -4.59 -3.25
CA GLU A 84 -14.52 -5.60 -2.72
C GLU A 84 -13.79 -5.11 -1.45
N LEU A 85 -13.18 -3.92 -1.51
CA LEU A 85 -12.51 -3.31 -0.37
C LEU A 85 -13.50 -3.12 0.81
N SER A 86 -14.72 -2.66 0.54
CA SER A 86 -15.75 -2.40 1.55
C SER A 86 -16.26 -3.71 2.18
N GLU A 87 -16.50 -4.75 1.38
CA GLU A 87 -16.95 -6.05 1.87
C GLU A 87 -15.89 -6.66 2.80
N ARG A 88 -14.62 -6.62 2.39
CA ARG A 88 -13.51 -7.18 3.16
C ARG A 88 -13.24 -6.42 4.46
N THR A 89 -13.36 -5.09 4.45
CA THR A 89 -13.14 -4.25 5.64
C THR A 89 -14.30 -4.21 6.61
N LYS A 90 -15.52 -4.58 6.20
CA LYS A 90 -16.69 -4.70 7.11
C LYS A 90 -16.69 -5.97 7.95
N LEU A 91 -15.91 -6.98 7.58
CA LEU A 91 -15.85 -8.24 8.33
C LEU A 91 -15.24 -7.99 9.72
N THR A 92 -15.95 -8.41 10.77
CA THR A 92 -15.56 -8.18 12.17
C THR A 92 -14.45 -9.08 12.67
N GLN A 93 -14.11 -10.15 11.94
CA GLN A 93 -13.00 -11.03 12.26
C GLN A 93 -11.70 -10.47 11.69
N MET A 94 -10.85 -9.91 12.56
CA MET A 94 -9.53 -9.42 12.18
C MET A 94 -8.57 -10.58 11.87
N GLY A 95 -8.62 -11.09 10.64
CA GLY A 95 -7.62 -11.99 10.07
C GLY A 95 -6.45 -11.21 9.44
N LYS A 96 -5.29 -11.86 9.23
CA LYS A 96 -4.10 -11.23 8.65
C LYS A 96 -4.40 -10.45 7.36
N GLU A 97 -5.18 -11.08 6.49
CA GLU A 97 -5.57 -10.53 5.19
C GLU A 97 -6.40 -9.24 5.32
N ILE A 98 -7.11 -9.00 6.42
CA ILE A 98 -7.98 -7.81 6.52
C ILE A 98 -7.19 -6.50 6.51
N ILE A 99 -5.98 -6.50 7.07
CA ILE A 99 -5.15 -5.31 7.22
C ILE A 99 -4.73 -4.78 5.84
N VAL A 100 -4.42 -5.68 4.91
CA VAL A 100 -4.06 -5.26 3.55
C VAL A 100 -5.27 -4.63 2.84
N PHE A 101 -6.49 -5.13 3.10
CA PHE A 101 -7.71 -4.48 2.59
C PHE A 101 -7.98 -3.13 3.25
N TYR A 102 -7.69 -2.94 4.54
CA TYR A 102 -7.75 -1.61 5.18
C TYR A 102 -6.75 -0.63 4.55
N LEU A 103 -5.51 -1.06 4.27
CA LEU A 103 -4.52 -0.24 3.55
C LEU A 103 -4.99 0.10 2.12
N GLY A 104 -5.62 -0.86 1.44
CA GLY A 104 -6.24 -0.65 0.13
C GLY A 104 -7.39 0.37 0.19
N MET A 105 -8.30 0.23 1.15
CA MET A 105 -9.44 1.12 1.34
C MET A 105 -8.99 2.55 1.69
N TYR A 106 -8.00 2.69 2.56
CA TYR A 106 -7.39 3.98 2.89
C TYR A 106 -6.92 4.69 1.62
N SER A 107 -6.19 3.97 0.77
CA SER A 107 -5.66 4.51 -0.48
C SER A 107 -6.77 4.91 -1.45
N TYR A 108 -7.79 4.05 -1.57
CA TYR A 108 -8.93 4.30 -2.42
C TYR A 108 -9.67 5.58 -1.99
N ARG A 109 -9.99 5.72 -0.70
CA ARG A 109 -10.69 6.90 -0.16
C ARG A 109 -9.86 8.18 -0.24
N HIS A 110 -8.54 8.07 -0.12
CA HIS A 110 -7.65 9.21 -0.25
C HIS A 110 -7.58 9.72 -1.70
N LEU A 111 -7.51 8.81 -2.67
CA LEU A 111 -7.45 9.14 -4.09
C LEU A 111 -8.81 9.54 -4.67
N HIS A 112 -9.91 9.02 -4.10
CA HIS A 112 -11.27 9.24 -4.58
C HIS A 112 -12.14 9.90 -3.52
N LYS A 113 -12.28 11.23 -3.59
CA LYS A 113 -13.07 12.03 -2.62
C LYS A 113 -14.55 11.65 -2.57
N SER A 114 -15.09 11.02 -3.62
CA SER A 114 -16.49 10.57 -3.66
C SER A 114 -16.55 9.23 -4.40
N PRO A 115 -16.59 8.09 -3.68
CA PRO A 115 -16.75 6.79 -4.30
C PRO A 115 -18.09 6.72 -5.06
N PRO A 116 -18.16 5.99 -6.19
CA PRO A 116 -19.39 5.86 -6.96
C PRO A 116 -20.48 5.18 -6.10
N VAL A 117 -21.51 5.94 -5.75
CA VAL A 117 -22.68 5.45 -5.01
C VAL A 117 -23.65 4.82 -6.02
N SER A 118 -23.93 3.52 -5.90
CA SER A 118 -24.93 2.84 -6.74
C SER A 118 -25.39 1.54 -6.08
N GLU A 119 -26.56 1.01 -6.46
CA GLU A 119 -27.14 -0.26 -5.98
C GLU A 119 -26.52 -1.53 -6.60
N TYR A 120 -25.59 -1.38 -7.56
CA TYR A 120 -24.86 -2.50 -8.19
C TYR A 120 -23.88 -3.18 -7.22
N ASN A 121 -24.29 -4.29 -6.58
CA ASN A 121 -23.55 -4.98 -5.51
C ASN A 121 -22.58 -6.08 -6.00
N LYS A 122 -22.05 -5.99 -7.22
CA LYS A 122 -21.09 -7.00 -7.72
C LYS A 122 -19.64 -6.55 -7.43
N SER A 123 -18.80 -7.49 -7.00
CA SER A 123 -17.36 -7.32 -6.72
C SER A 123 -16.53 -8.35 -7.51
N GLY A 124 -15.23 -8.09 -7.66
CA GLY A 124 -14.25 -8.98 -8.28
C GLY A 124 -13.90 -8.70 -9.75
N ASP A 125 -13.13 -9.61 -10.35
CA ASP A 125 -12.51 -9.50 -11.68
C ASP A 125 -13.48 -9.20 -12.83
N ILE A 126 -14.57 -10.00 -12.93
CA ILE A 126 -15.50 -9.89 -14.06
C ILE A 126 -16.22 -8.53 -14.04
N PRO A 127 -16.82 -8.10 -12.91
CA PRO A 127 -17.41 -6.77 -12.83
C PRO A 127 -16.41 -5.63 -13.11
N LEU A 128 -15.14 -5.77 -12.71
CA LEU A 128 -14.10 -4.77 -12.99
C LEU A 128 -13.80 -4.65 -14.49
N ILE A 129 -13.70 -5.78 -15.20
CA ILE A 129 -13.49 -5.76 -16.66
C ILE A 129 -14.71 -5.17 -17.37
N GLU A 130 -15.93 -5.56 -16.98
CA GLU A 130 -17.17 -5.03 -17.55
C GLU A 130 -17.30 -3.52 -17.33
N GLU A 131 -17.00 -3.04 -16.12
CA GLU A 131 -16.98 -1.61 -15.79
C GLU A 131 -15.97 -0.86 -16.67
N THR A 132 -14.75 -1.40 -16.79
CA THR A 132 -13.69 -0.81 -17.63
C THR A 132 -14.11 -0.69 -19.09
N ARG A 133 -14.75 -1.74 -19.64
CA ARG A 133 -15.27 -1.74 -21.02
C ARG A 133 -16.37 -0.71 -21.22
N LYS A 134 -17.36 -0.69 -20.33
CA LYS A 134 -18.46 0.28 -20.39
C LYS A 134 -17.93 1.71 -20.37
N ILE A 135 -16.96 2.01 -19.52
CA ILE A 135 -16.35 3.35 -19.49
C ILE A 135 -15.67 3.65 -20.82
N LYS A 136 -14.87 2.72 -21.36
CA LYS A 136 -14.20 2.89 -22.66
C LYS A 136 -15.16 3.13 -23.83
N GLU A 137 -16.34 2.50 -23.80
CA GLU A 137 -17.41 2.68 -24.80
C GLU A 137 -18.06 4.08 -24.71
N ASN A 138 -18.02 4.72 -23.55
CA ASN A 138 -18.66 6.01 -23.29
C ASN A 138 -17.71 7.21 -23.35
N ILE A 139 -16.40 6.99 -23.52
CA ILE A 139 -15.41 8.08 -23.63
C ILE A 139 -14.47 7.87 -24.82
N PRO A 140 -14.09 8.94 -25.55
CA PRO A 140 -13.17 8.84 -26.67
C PRO A 140 -11.75 8.47 -26.22
N GLU A 141 -11.35 8.87 -25.01
CA GLU A 141 -10.01 8.62 -24.46
C GLU A 141 -9.75 7.13 -24.23
N LYS A 142 -8.46 6.75 -24.22
CA LYS A 142 -8.05 5.39 -23.85
C LYS A 142 -8.35 5.15 -22.37
N VAL A 143 -8.76 3.93 -22.05
CA VAL A 143 -8.89 3.45 -20.67
C VAL A 143 -7.97 2.25 -20.51
N THR A 144 -7.11 2.29 -19.51
CA THR A 144 -6.11 1.26 -19.24
C THR A 144 -6.32 0.69 -17.84
N LEU A 145 -6.47 -0.64 -17.76
CA LEU A 145 -6.53 -1.37 -16.50
C LEU A 145 -5.12 -1.60 -15.96
N ILE A 146 -4.89 -1.30 -14.70
CA ILE A 146 -3.66 -1.64 -13.98
C ILE A 146 -3.99 -2.82 -13.05
N THR A 147 -3.21 -3.89 -13.12
CA THR A 147 -3.37 -5.05 -12.21
C THR A 147 -2.04 -5.74 -11.93
N ALA A 148 -1.93 -6.36 -10.75
CA ALA A 148 -0.86 -7.31 -10.43
C ALA A 148 -1.32 -8.78 -10.50
N ASP A 149 -2.56 -9.03 -10.96
CA ASP A 149 -3.13 -10.37 -11.14
C ASP A 149 -2.98 -10.83 -12.61
N ARG A 150 -2.27 -11.96 -12.77
CA ARG A 150 -1.99 -12.54 -14.09
C ARG A 150 -3.26 -13.09 -14.77
N GLN A 151 -4.20 -13.66 -14.01
CA GLN A 151 -5.47 -14.16 -14.54
C GLN A 151 -6.36 -13.01 -14.98
N LEU A 152 -6.47 -11.95 -14.17
CA LEU A 152 -7.21 -10.74 -14.52
C LEU A 152 -6.65 -10.10 -15.80
N LYS A 153 -5.31 -9.97 -15.90
CA LYS A 153 -4.64 -9.50 -17.12
C LYS A 153 -5.06 -10.31 -18.35
N GLN A 154 -4.98 -11.64 -18.28
CA GLN A 154 -5.31 -12.52 -19.40
C GLN A 154 -6.78 -12.33 -19.83
N ARG A 155 -7.71 -12.36 -18.87
CA ARG A 155 -9.15 -12.18 -19.14
C ARG A 155 -9.47 -10.81 -19.73
N ALA A 156 -8.92 -9.75 -19.17
CA ALA A 156 -9.13 -8.38 -19.63
C ALA A 156 -8.64 -8.18 -21.08
N ARG A 157 -7.46 -8.72 -21.42
CA ARG A 157 -6.92 -8.66 -22.79
C ARG A 157 -7.79 -9.40 -23.80
N THR A 158 -8.28 -10.59 -23.47
CA THR A 158 -9.22 -11.34 -24.33
C THR A 158 -10.51 -10.56 -24.60
N LEU A 159 -10.92 -9.70 -23.65
CA LEU A 159 -12.09 -8.85 -23.77
C LEU A 159 -11.79 -7.46 -24.34
N GLY A 160 -10.61 -7.24 -24.92
CA GLY A 160 -10.24 -6.01 -25.64
C GLY A 160 -9.87 -4.82 -24.74
N VAL A 161 -9.59 -5.05 -23.45
CA VAL A 161 -9.16 -4.01 -22.52
C VAL A 161 -7.64 -3.87 -22.55
N ASN A 162 -7.12 -2.64 -22.62
CA ASN A 162 -5.70 -2.36 -22.48
C ASN A 162 -5.27 -2.60 -21.02
N VAL A 163 -4.15 -3.29 -20.81
CA VAL A 163 -3.70 -3.68 -19.46
C VAL A 163 -2.21 -3.41 -19.26
N ILE A 164 -1.88 -2.65 -18.22
CA ILE A 164 -0.55 -2.58 -17.60
C ILE A 164 -0.50 -3.63 -16.49
N PHE A 165 0.45 -4.57 -16.60
CA PHE A 165 0.59 -5.68 -15.66
C PHE A 165 1.81 -5.47 -14.77
N LEU A 166 1.58 -5.22 -13.48
CA LEU A 166 2.62 -5.04 -12.48
C LEU A 166 3.24 -6.38 -12.12
N ASN A 167 4.51 -6.58 -12.47
CA ASN A 167 5.16 -7.89 -12.33
C ASN A 167 6.56 -7.79 -11.78
N THR A 168 7.35 -6.86 -12.30
CA THR A 168 8.80 -6.89 -12.13
C THR A 168 9.21 -5.88 -11.08
N LEU A 169 9.72 -6.34 -9.93
CA LEU A 169 10.12 -5.48 -8.82
C LEU A 169 11.62 -5.15 -8.87
N LYS A 170 11.95 -3.88 -8.62
CA LYS A 170 13.32 -3.39 -8.41
C LYS A 170 13.41 -2.59 -7.12
N SER A 171 14.57 -2.62 -6.49
CA SER A 171 14.88 -1.77 -5.33
C SER A 171 15.10 -0.32 -5.78
N ASP A 172 14.63 0.65 -5.00
CA ASP A 172 14.77 2.08 -5.27
C ASP A 172 14.66 2.87 -3.94
N SER A 173 14.82 4.19 -4.01
CA SER A 173 14.45 5.15 -2.97
C SER A 173 12.93 5.17 -2.74
N GLY A 174 12.56 5.22 -1.46
CA GLY A 174 11.17 5.18 -0.99
C GLY A 174 10.83 6.27 0.03
N ASN A 175 9.56 6.32 0.42
CA ASN A 175 9.02 7.22 1.42
C ASN A 175 9.03 6.53 2.79
N MET A 176 9.91 6.99 3.69
CA MET A 176 10.03 6.45 5.04
C MET A 176 8.74 6.61 5.85
N SER A 177 8.03 7.72 5.71
CA SER A 177 6.78 7.95 6.44
C SER A 177 5.69 6.95 6.04
N GLU A 178 5.56 6.63 4.75
CA GLU A 178 4.63 5.62 4.26
C GLU A 178 5.04 4.21 4.71
N LEU A 179 6.36 3.93 4.75
CA LEU A 179 6.87 2.66 5.27
C LEU A 179 6.47 2.48 6.74
N LEU A 180 6.75 3.48 7.59
CA LEU A 180 6.42 3.42 9.02
C LEU A 180 4.92 3.33 9.27
N LEU A 181 4.11 4.09 8.51
CA LEU A 181 2.64 4.03 8.58
C LEU A 181 2.14 2.62 8.29
N CYS A 182 2.54 2.04 7.15
CA CYS A 182 2.13 0.69 6.77
C CYS A 182 2.63 -0.35 7.78
N ALA A 183 3.92 -0.30 8.12
CA ALA A 183 4.59 -1.24 8.99
C ALA A 183 4.06 -1.21 10.44
N SER A 184 3.46 -0.10 10.89
CA SER A 184 2.81 -0.01 12.20
C SER A 184 1.67 -1.02 12.40
N ASN A 185 1.08 -1.53 11.31
CA ASN A 185 0.02 -2.54 11.34
C ASN A 185 0.55 -3.99 11.44
N ARG A 186 1.88 -4.20 11.37
CA ARG A 186 2.49 -5.55 11.39
C ARG A 186 2.08 -6.37 12.59
N ARG A 187 1.99 -5.76 13.77
CA ARG A 187 1.59 -6.45 14.99
C ARG A 187 0.21 -7.10 14.88
N GLU A 188 -0.73 -6.43 14.21
CA GLU A 188 -2.09 -6.94 13.98
C GLU A 188 -2.10 -8.04 12.91
N TYR A 189 -1.14 -8.01 11.97
CA TYR A 189 -0.98 -9.00 10.91
C TYR A 189 -0.37 -10.32 11.41
N MET A 190 0.36 -10.31 12.52
CA MET A 190 0.96 -11.52 13.09
C MET A 190 -0.04 -12.26 14.00
N GLU A 191 0.04 -13.60 14.02
CA GLU A 191 -0.89 -14.42 14.81
C GLU A 191 -0.80 -14.11 16.29
N LYS A 192 -1.91 -14.29 17.01
CA LYS A 192 -1.99 -13.99 18.44
C LYS A 192 -0.97 -14.77 19.28
N TYR A 193 -0.57 -15.97 18.81
CA TYR A 193 0.40 -16.85 19.46
C TYR A 193 1.82 -16.71 18.91
N ASP A 194 2.03 -15.77 17.97
CA ASP A 194 3.34 -15.49 17.45
C ASP A 194 4.13 -14.66 18.48
N TYR A 195 5.13 -15.29 19.10
CA TYR A 195 6.07 -14.67 20.03
C TYR A 195 6.86 -13.50 19.38
N ALA A 196 6.78 -13.34 18.05
CA ALA A 196 7.36 -12.23 17.30
C ALA A 196 6.43 -11.01 17.13
N ARG A 197 5.28 -10.92 17.83
CA ARG A 197 4.46 -9.70 17.93
C ARG A 197 5.24 -8.56 18.61
N ARG A 198 6.08 -7.90 17.81
CA ARG A 198 6.98 -6.83 18.21
C ARG A 198 6.43 -5.50 17.75
N ASP A 199 6.53 -4.51 18.63
CA ASP A 199 6.16 -3.15 18.29
C ASP A 199 7.20 -2.55 17.34
N LEU A 200 6.75 -1.62 16.48
CA LEU A 200 7.62 -0.85 15.62
C LEU A 200 8.26 0.26 16.46
N THR A 201 9.59 0.30 16.52
CA THR A 201 10.34 1.29 17.29
C THR A 201 11.41 1.96 16.45
N ILE A 202 11.73 3.20 16.80
CA ILE A 202 12.95 3.87 16.35
C ILE A 202 13.93 3.79 17.51
N THR A 203 15.14 3.34 17.21
CA THR A 203 16.24 3.23 18.16
C THR A 203 17.37 4.17 17.79
N ILE A 204 18.10 4.66 18.79
CA ILE A 204 19.34 5.42 18.62
C ILE A 204 20.38 4.81 19.53
N ASN A 205 21.49 4.34 18.94
CA ASN A 205 22.51 3.56 19.66
C ASN A 205 21.85 2.41 20.46
N ASP A 206 20.96 1.67 19.81
CA ASP A 206 20.19 0.54 20.35
C ASP A 206 19.23 0.85 21.51
N LYS A 207 19.01 2.12 21.85
CA LYS A 207 18.00 2.52 22.82
C LYS A 207 16.72 2.93 22.11
N GLU A 208 15.58 2.36 22.51
CA GLU A 208 14.27 2.76 22.01
C GLU A 208 13.96 4.21 22.43
N VAL A 209 13.71 5.07 21.45
CA VAL A 209 13.41 6.48 21.68
C VAL A 209 11.99 6.84 21.27
N ILE A 210 11.44 6.12 20.29
CA ILE A 210 10.07 6.30 19.79
C ILE A 210 9.44 4.94 19.54
N LYS A 211 8.17 4.82 19.90
CA LYS A 211 7.31 3.70 19.56
C LYS A 211 6.20 4.16 18.61
N ILE A 212 5.93 3.36 17.58
CA ILE A 212 4.92 3.63 16.55
C ILE A 212 3.89 2.52 16.59
N GLU A 213 2.62 2.89 16.80
CA GLU A 213 1.50 1.97 16.89
C GLU A 213 0.45 2.33 15.82
N SER A 214 -0.29 1.35 15.30
CA SER A 214 -1.51 1.62 14.52
C SER A 214 -2.49 2.43 15.35
N ASP A 215 -3.23 3.38 14.74
CA ASP A 215 -4.37 4.01 15.41
C ASP A 215 -5.69 3.42 14.86
N PRO A 216 -6.35 2.51 15.60
CA PRO A 216 -7.58 1.86 15.14
C PRO A 216 -8.76 2.84 15.03
N THR A 217 -8.65 4.04 15.60
CA THR A 217 -9.72 5.05 15.58
C THR A 217 -9.60 6.02 14.39
N LYS A 218 -8.46 6.02 13.68
CA LYS A 218 -8.18 6.95 12.60
C LYS A 218 -7.49 6.23 11.44
N GLU A 219 -8.28 5.88 10.42
CA GLU A 219 -7.77 5.27 9.18
C GLU A 219 -6.68 6.14 8.54
N GLY A 220 -5.52 5.54 8.24
CA GLY A 220 -4.38 6.27 7.66
C GLY A 220 -3.49 6.99 8.66
N PHE A 221 -3.66 6.78 9.97
CA PHE A 221 -2.83 7.39 11.00
C PHE A 221 -2.16 6.34 11.89
N SER A 222 -0.95 6.65 12.35
CA SER A 222 -0.25 5.93 13.41
C SER A 222 -0.15 6.81 14.65
N ARG A 223 -0.17 6.19 15.82
CA ARG A 223 0.11 6.84 17.10
C ARG A 223 1.60 6.78 17.38
N ILE A 224 2.19 7.96 17.59
CA ILE A 224 3.61 8.10 17.95
C ILE A 224 3.71 8.33 19.46
N LYS A 225 4.47 7.47 20.15
CA LYS A 225 4.81 7.62 21.57
C LYS A 225 6.29 7.92 21.70
N THR A 226 6.62 9.13 22.14
CA THR A 226 8.00 9.52 22.46
C THR A 226 8.39 8.96 23.82
N LEU A 227 9.35 8.05 23.84
CA LEU A 227 9.87 7.42 25.07
C LEU A 227 10.96 8.27 25.70
N ASN A 228 11.77 8.94 24.88
CA ASN A 228 12.76 9.91 25.32
C ASN A 228 12.48 11.29 24.70
N LYS A 229 12.12 12.26 25.55
CA LYS A 229 11.71 13.63 25.18
C LYS A 229 12.82 14.47 24.54
N GLU A 230 14.09 14.08 24.68
CA GLU A 230 15.22 14.72 24.01
C GLU A 230 15.17 14.52 22.49
N PHE A 231 14.43 13.50 22.03
CA PHE A 231 14.31 13.16 20.62
C PHE A 231 12.95 13.60 20.07
N ASN A 232 13.00 14.47 19.06
CA ASN A 232 11.83 14.93 18.32
C ASN A 232 11.58 14.01 17.11
N TYR A 233 10.35 13.49 16.97
CA TYR A 233 9.98 12.59 15.89
C TYR A 233 10.27 13.17 14.49
N ALA A 234 9.91 14.43 14.24
CA ALA A 234 10.13 15.06 12.94
C ALA A 234 11.63 15.11 12.58
N LYS A 235 12.48 15.51 13.53
CA LYS A 235 13.94 15.53 13.34
C LYS A 235 14.54 14.14 13.15
N LEU A 236 13.94 13.11 13.73
CA LEU A 236 14.37 11.73 13.53
C LEU A 236 13.98 11.20 12.17
N ILE A 237 12.79 11.55 11.67
CA ILE A 237 12.37 11.22 10.32
C ILE A 237 13.30 11.85 9.29
N GLU A 238 13.65 13.14 9.44
CA GLU A 238 14.65 13.82 8.59
C GLU A 238 15.96 13.04 8.51
N LYS A 239 16.51 12.62 9.65
CA LYS A 239 17.73 11.79 9.71
C LYS A 239 17.56 10.42 9.06
N LEU A 240 16.41 9.77 9.23
CA LEU A 240 16.17 8.46 8.60
C LEU A 240 16.15 8.57 7.07
N TYR A 241 15.71 9.70 6.51
CA TYR A 241 15.82 9.96 5.08
C TYR A 241 17.26 10.14 4.59
N GLU A 242 18.18 10.64 5.43
CA GLU A 242 19.60 10.79 5.08
C GLU A 242 20.36 9.45 5.03
N MET A 243 19.80 8.39 5.63
CA MET A 243 20.45 7.08 5.77
C MET A 243 20.18 6.12 4.60
N ILE A 244 19.32 6.49 3.66
CA ILE A 244 18.80 5.63 2.58
C ILE A 244 19.14 6.25 1.22
#